data_AF-A0A8T4PDN8-F1
#
_entry.id   AF-A0A8T4PDN8-F1
#
_cell.length_a   1.000
_cell.length_b   1.000
_cell.length_c   1.000
_cell.angle_alpha   90.00
_cell.angle_beta   90.00
_cell.angle_gamma   90.00
#
_symmetry.space_group_name_H-M   'P 1'
#
loop_
_entity.id
_entity.type
_entity.pdbx_description
1 polymer ?
#
loop_
_entity_poly.entity_id
_entity_poly.type
_entity_poly.pdbx_seq_one_letter_code
_entity_poly.pdbx_strand_id
1 'polypeptide(L)'
;MVLTSLYTCTRCRKDFNFDNIKYDSDNKLICVECLEKQQKIEKKEKLSLEKADEGEAVNFICVSCRFKFSVKKGSPKDIKCPYCGKTRVMLVKKYKDENDLIKIRRDVDVIKHILSEEGKLSKSAKKQLEEARKTPDSEYIKHEDLKKHILK
;
A
#
# COMPACT_ATOMS: atom_id res chain seq x y z
N MET A 1 -27.61 2.62 45.25
CA MET A 1 -28.40 2.63 44.00
C MET A 1 -27.44 2.39 42.85
N VAL A 2 -27.56 1.27 42.13
CA VAL A 2 -26.64 0.93 41.02
C VAL A 2 -27.16 1.67 39.77
N LEU A 3 -26.44 2.69 39.32
CA LEU A 3 -26.70 3.35 38.05
C LEU A 3 -26.25 2.40 36.93
N THR A 4 -27.17 1.59 36.41
CA THR A 4 -26.93 0.82 35.20
C THR A 4 -27.03 1.76 34.01
N SER A 5 -25.89 2.35 33.61
CA SER A 5 -25.81 3.11 32.35
C SER A 5 -25.99 2.15 31.18
N LEU A 6 -27.09 2.31 30.45
CA LEU A 6 -27.37 1.57 29.23
C LEU A 6 -26.75 2.31 28.03
N TYR A 7 -26.16 1.54 27.11
CA TYR A 7 -25.52 2.07 25.90
C TYR A 7 -26.21 1.55 24.64
N THR A 8 -26.45 2.44 23.68
CA THR A 8 -27.14 2.09 22.43
C THR A 8 -26.16 1.62 21.35
N CYS A 9 -26.39 0.44 20.81
CA CYS A 9 -25.61 -0.08 19.67
C CYS A 9 -25.95 0.67 18.38
N THR A 10 -24.94 1.15 17.65
CA THR A 10 -25.14 1.91 16.39
C THR A 10 -25.76 1.08 15.26
N ARG A 11 -25.56 -0.24 15.25
CA ARG A 11 -26.07 -1.12 14.17
C ARG A 11 -27.50 -1.60 14.39
N CYS A 12 -27.83 -2.08 15.59
CA CYS A 12 -29.15 -2.64 15.88
C CYS A 12 -30.06 -1.70 16.68
N ARG A 13 -29.54 -0.55 17.13
CA ARG A 13 -30.25 0.48 17.93
C ARG A 13 -30.90 -0.04 19.22
N LYS A 14 -30.43 -1.18 19.73
CA LYS A 14 -30.84 -1.74 21.03
C LYS A 14 -29.88 -1.27 22.12
N ASP A 15 -30.41 -1.18 23.33
CA ASP A 15 -29.67 -0.79 24.52
C ASP A 15 -29.08 -2.02 25.22
N PHE A 16 -27.80 -1.92 25.57
CA PHE A 16 -27.05 -3.00 26.21
C PHE A 16 -26.29 -2.47 27.43
N ASN A 17 -26.02 -3.36 28.38
CA ASN A 17 -25.08 -3.10 29.47
C ASN A 17 -23.65 -3.00 28.92
N PHE A 18 -22.78 -2.38 29.71
CA PHE A 18 -21.35 -2.21 29.40
C PHE A 18 -20.66 -3.53 29.00
N ASP A 19 -21.01 -4.65 29.64
CA ASP A 19 -20.41 -5.96 29.35
C ASP A 19 -20.69 -6.48 27.93
N ASN A 20 -21.77 -6.00 27.30
CA ASN A 20 -22.26 -6.49 26.02
C ASN A 20 -22.05 -5.49 24.86
N ILE A 21 -21.28 -4.42 25.09
CA ILE A 21 -20.96 -3.41 24.08
C ILE A 21 -19.45 -3.23 23.91
N LYS A 22 -19.00 -3.06 22.67
CA LYS A 22 -17.58 -2.89 22.31
C LYS A 22 -17.43 -1.78 21.28
N TYR A 23 -16.21 -1.29 21.12
CA TYR A 23 -15.87 -0.36 20.05
C TYR A 23 -15.44 -1.08 18.78
N ASP A 24 -15.92 -0.58 17.65
CA ASP A 24 -15.42 -0.97 16.32
C ASP A 24 -14.12 -0.21 15.98
N SER A 25 -13.47 -0.60 14.88
CA SER A 25 -12.32 0.09 14.28
C SER A 25 -12.53 1.59 14.02
N ASP A 26 -13.79 2.00 13.82
CA ASP A 26 -14.23 3.40 13.66
C ASP A 26 -14.54 4.13 14.99
N ASN A 27 -14.21 3.54 16.14
CA ASN A 27 -14.62 4.03 17.48
C ASN A 27 -16.14 4.16 17.69
N LYS A 28 -16.95 3.37 16.97
CA LYS A 28 -18.41 3.32 17.14
C LYS A 28 -18.79 2.22 18.13
N LEU A 29 -19.79 2.47 18.97
CA LEU A 29 -20.34 1.48 19.92
C LEU A 29 -21.18 0.43 19.18
N ILE A 30 -20.81 -0.83 19.30
CA ILE A 30 -21.44 -1.99 18.65
C ILE A 30 -21.59 -3.12 19.65
N CYS A 31 -22.73 -3.80 19.66
CA CYS A 31 -22.95 -4.97 20.52
C CYS A 31 -22.15 -6.20 20.04
N VAL A 32 -21.88 -7.13 20.96
CA VAL A 32 -21.10 -8.35 20.67
C VAL A 32 -21.69 -9.16 19.51
N GLU A 33 -23.01 -9.29 19.44
CA GLU A 33 -23.69 -10.00 18.34
C GLU A 33 -23.44 -9.35 16.96
N CYS A 34 -23.46 -8.01 16.90
CA CYS A 34 -23.21 -7.30 15.67
C CYS A 34 -21.74 -7.38 15.25
N LEU A 35 -20.82 -7.39 16.22
CA LEU A 35 -19.39 -7.55 15.96
C LEU A 35 -19.07 -8.95 15.41
N GLU A 36 -19.66 -10.01 15.98
CA GLU A 36 -19.49 -11.38 15.47
C GLU A 36 -20.03 -11.55 14.05
N LYS A 37 -21.16 -10.90 13.73
CA LYS A 37 -21.72 -10.89 12.36
C LYS A 37 -20.75 -10.23 11.38
N GLN A 38 -20.10 -9.13 11.75
CA GLN A 38 -19.07 -8.50 10.91
C GLN A 38 -17.90 -9.44 10.64
N GLN A 39 -17.34 -10.04 11.70
CA GLN A 39 -16.18 -10.92 11.56
C GLN A 39 -16.48 -12.17 10.72
N LYS A 40 -17.72 -12.69 10.77
CA LYS A 40 -18.15 -13.81 9.90
C LYS A 40 -18.24 -13.40 8.43
N ILE A 41 -18.69 -12.18 8.14
CA ILE A 41 -18.73 -11.65 6.77
C ILE A 41 -17.31 -11.44 6.24
N GLU A 42 -16.44 -10.78 7.00
CA GLU A 42 -15.05 -10.54 6.62
C GLU A 42 -14.26 -11.84 6.42
N LYS A 43 -14.46 -12.84 7.30
CA LYS A 43 -13.83 -14.16 7.15
C LYS A 43 -14.34 -14.86 5.89
N LYS A 44 -15.64 -14.76 5.57
CA LYS A 44 -16.21 -15.38 4.37
C LYS A 44 -15.70 -14.70 3.09
N GLU A 45 -15.57 -13.37 3.10
CA GLU A 45 -15.00 -12.61 1.98
C GLU A 45 -13.52 -12.92 1.76
N LYS A 46 -12.72 -12.98 2.83
CA LYS A 46 -11.29 -13.38 2.75
C LYS A 46 -11.13 -14.81 2.24
N LEU A 47 -11.96 -15.75 2.71
CA LEU A 47 -11.96 -17.13 2.21
C LEU A 47 -12.42 -17.27 0.75
N SER A 48 -13.28 -16.36 0.25
CA SER A 48 -13.66 -16.36 -1.17
C SER A 48 -12.60 -15.74 -2.09
N LEU A 49 -11.76 -14.82 -1.59
CA LEU A 49 -10.62 -14.31 -2.36
C LEU A 49 -9.51 -15.36 -2.50
N GLU A 50 -9.20 -16.10 -1.43
CA GLU A 50 -8.11 -17.10 -1.47
C GLU A 50 -8.48 -18.38 -2.25
N LYS A 51 -9.78 -18.69 -2.38
CA LYS A 51 -10.24 -19.83 -3.19
C LYS A 51 -10.39 -19.54 -4.68
N ALA A 52 -10.19 -18.29 -5.12
CA ALA A 52 -10.15 -17.96 -6.55
C ALA A 52 -8.81 -18.37 -7.21
N ASP A 53 -7.77 -18.63 -6.42
CA ASP A 53 -6.43 -18.95 -6.93
C ASP A 53 -6.19 -20.45 -7.24
N GLU A 54 -7.08 -21.34 -6.81
CA GLU A 54 -7.00 -22.79 -7.13
C GLU A 54 -7.36 -23.10 -8.61
N GLY A 55 -7.77 -22.10 -9.38
CA GLY A 55 -8.11 -22.23 -10.80
C GLY A 55 -7.18 -21.50 -11.77
N GLU A 56 -6.05 -20.94 -11.31
CA GLU A 56 -5.21 -20.12 -12.20
C GLU A 56 -4.61 -20.95 -13.35
N ALA A 57 -5.18 -20.78 -14.53
CA ALA A 57 -4.62 -21.28 -15.77
C ALA A 57 -3.32 -20.52 -16.08
N VAL A 58 -2.20 -21.23 -16.04
CA VAL A 58 -0.89 -20.68 -16.37
C VAL A 58 -0.76 -20.64 -17.89
N ASN A 59 -0.39 -19.48 -18.40
CA ASN A 59 -0.17 -19.29 -19.84
C ASN A 59 1.27 -19.67 -20.20
N PHE A 60 1.41 -20.50 -21.22
CA PHE A 60 2.68 -20.91 -21.79
C PHE A 60 2.78 -20.46 -23.26
N ILE A 61 4.00 -20.21 -23.72
CA ILE A 61 4.33 -19.98 -25.12
C ILE A 61 5.38 -21.00 -25.54
N CYS A 62 5.13 -21.71 -26.64
CA CYS A 62 6.14 -22.60 -27.22
C CYS A 62 7.27 -21.80 -27.88
N VAL A 63 8.53 -22.14 -27.58
CA VAL A 63 9.70 -21.42 -28.14
C VAL A 63 9.84 -21.66 -29.65
N SER A 64 9.43 -22.83 -30.14
CA SER A 64 9.63 -23.21 -31.55
C SER A 64 8.55 -22.70 -32.50
N CYS A 65 7.28 -22.73 -32.10
CA CYS A 65 6.17 -22.30 -32.96
C CYS A 65 5.46 -21.04 -32.47
N ARG A 66 5.89 -20.47 -31.33
CA ARG A 66 5.28 -19.28 -30.68
C ARG A 66 3.80 -19.42 -30.32
N PHE A 67 3.23 -20.62 -30.40
CA PHE A 67 1.85 -20.87 -30.02
C PHE A 67 1.65 -20.66 -28.51
N LYS A 68 0.63 -19.88 -28.14
CA LYS A 68 0.25 -19.58 -26.76
C LYS A 68 -0.90 -20.48 -26.33
N PHE A 69 -0.77 -21.13 -25.18
CA PHE A 69 -1.79 -22.02 -24.64
C PHE A 69 -1.81 -21.94 -23.11
N SER A 70 -2.91 -22.35 -22.48
CA SER A 70 -3.08 -22.29 -21.04
C SER A 70 -3.25 -23.69 -20.45
N VAL A 71 -2.64 -23.93 -19.29
CA VAL A 71 -2.69 -25.21 -18.58
C VAL A 71 -3.04 -24.95 -17.12
N LYS A 72 -3.91 -25.77 -16.54
CA LYS A 72 -4.29 -25.67 -15.13
C LYS A 72 -3.08 -26.01 -14.24
N LYS A 73 -2.85 -25.23 -13.18
CA LYS A 73 -1.86 -25.58 -12.15
C LYS A 73 -2.18 -26.98 -11.60
N GLY A 74 -1.20 -27.88 -11.60
CA GLY A 74 -1.34 -29.26 -11.09
C GLY A 74 -1.37 -30.37 -12.15
N SER A 75 -1.30 -30.05 -13.45
CA SER A 75 -1.15 -31.09 -14.47
C SER A 75 0.23 -31.80 -14.38
N PRO A 76 0.34 -33.09 -14.77
CA PRO A 76 1.58 -33.85 -14.72
C PRO A 76 2.74 -33.18 -15.49
N LYS A 77 3.97 -33.46 -15.03
CA LYS A 77 5.21 -32.68 -15.18
C LYS A 77 5.76 -32.48 -16.61
N ASP A 78 5.19 -33.09 -17.64
CA ASP A 78 5.68 -33.01 -19.03
C ASP A 78 4.76 -32.17 -19.92
N ILE A 79 4.88 -30.85 -19.83
CA ILE A 79 4.12 -29.90 -20.66
C ILE A 79 4.72 -29.90 -22.08
N LYS A 80 4.00 -30.49 -23.04
CA LYS A 80 4.33 -30.45 -24.48
C LYS A 80 3.46 -29.43 -25.20
N CYS A 81 4.02 -28.78 -26.20
CA CYS A 81 3.25 -27.89 -27.07
C CYS A 81 2.23 -28.71 -27.89
N PRO A 82 0.93 -28.36 -27.87
CA PRO A 82 -0.11 -29.10 -28.60
C PRO A 82 0.03 -28.98 -30.13
N TYR A 83 0.75 -27.98 -30.63
CA TYR A 83 0.90 -27.73 -32.06
C TYR A 83 2.11 -28.44 -32.69
N CYS A 84 3.24 -28.51 -31.97
CA CYS A 84 4.50 -29.05 -32.53
C CYS A 84 5.13 -30.19 -31.72
N GLY A 85 4.51 -30.59 -30.59
CA GLY A 85 4.98 -31.69 -29.75
C GLY A 85 6.27 -31.43 -28.96
N LYS A 86 6.96 -30.30 -29.18
CA LYS A 86 8.21 -29.94 -28.49
C LYS A 86 7.94 -29.53 -27.04
N THR A 87 8.86 -29.90 -26.15
CA THR A 87 8.81 -29.64 -24.70
C THR A 87 9.34 -28.26 -24.28
N ARG A 88 9.95 -27.51 -25.21
CA ARG A 88 10.50 -26.17 -24.92
C ARG A 88 9.38 -25.13 -24.90
N VAL A 89 8.88 -24.85 -23.70
CA VAL A 89 7.84 -23.86 -23.43
C VAL A 89 8.33 -22.81 -22.44
N MET A 90 7.91 -21.57 -22.60
CA MET A 90 8.17 -20.47 -21.66
C MET A 90 6.88 -20.07 -20.96
N LEU A 91 6.97 -19.80 -19.67
CA LEU A 91 5.85 -19.31 -18.88
C LEU A 91 5.66 -17.82 -19.13
N VAL A 92 4.45 -17.43 -19.54
CA VAL A 92 4.07 -16.03 -19.66
C VAL A 92 3.64 -15.57 -18.29
N LYS A 93 4.53 -14.87 -17.58
CA LYS A 93 4.11 -14.09 -16.42
C LYS A 93 3.15 -13.04 -16.94
N LYS A 94 1.86 -13.13 -16.56
CA LYS A 94 1.00 -11.96 -16.61
C LYS A 94 1.69 -10.93 -15.73
N TYR A 95 2.13 -9.81 -16.32
CA TYR A 95 2.40 -8.64 -15.50
C TYR A 95 1.09 -8.35 -14.78
N LYS A 96 1.18 -8.29 -13.44
CA LYS A 96 0.02 -8.11 -12.55
C LYS A 96 -0.89 -7.02 -13.11
N ASP A 97 -2.19 -7.25 -12.97
CA ASP A 97 -3.32 -6.55 -13.60
C ASP A 97 -3.13 -5.04 -13.80
N GLU A 98 -3.83 -4.46 -14.78
CA GLU A 98 -3.85 -3.01 -15.04
C GLU A 98 -4.04 -2.17 -13.75
N ASN A 99 -4.72 -2.73 -12.75
CA ASN A 99 -4.85 -2.17 -11.41
C ASN A 99 -3.53 -1.90 -10.68
N ASP A 100 -2.51 -2.76 -10.84
CA ASP A 100 -1.20 -2.54 -10.22
C ASP A 100 -0.41 -1.46 -10.96
N LEU A 101 -0.56 -1.34 -12.28
CA LEU A 101 -0.03 -0.19 -13.02
C LEU A 101 -0.69 1.12 -12.58
N ILE A 102 -2.01 1.09 -12.32
CA ILE A 102 -2.75 2.25 -11.80
C ILE A 102 -2.26 2.64 -10.39
N LYS A 103 -1.97 1.67 -9.51
CA LYS A 103 -1.40 1.94 -8.17
C LYS A 103 -0.03 2.59 -8.27
N ILE A 104 0.88 2.00 -9.07
CA ILE A 104 2.24 2.54 -9.28
C ILE A 104 2.17 3.99 -9.77
N ARG A 105 1.24 4.30 -10.67
CA ARG A 105 1.04 5.66 -11.18
C ARG A 105 0.67 6.65 -10.07
N ARG A 106 -0.27 6.27 -9.18
CA ARG A 106 -0.66 7.13 -8.04
C ARG A 106 0.50 7.34 -7.08
N ASP A 107 1.27 6.30 -6.77
CA ASP A 107 2.42 6.40 -5.86
C ASP A 107 3.48 7.36 -6.41
N VAL A 108 3.75 7.30 -7.72
CA VAL A 108 4.67 8.23 -8.41
C VAL A 108 4.16 9.67 -8.34
N ASP A 109 2.86 9.90 -8.52
CA ASP A 109 2.27 11.24 -8.45
C ASP A 109 2.40 11.83 -7.04
N VAL A 110 2.21 11.03 -5.99
CA VAL A 110 2.41 11.44 -4.59
C VAL A 110 3.86 11.80 -4.33
N ILE A 111 4.80 10.93 -4.73
CA ILE A 111 6.25 11.20 -4.57
C ILE A 111 6.64 12.49 -5.29
N LYS A 112 6.13 12.69 -6.50
CA LYS A 112 6.38 13.92 -7.28
C LYS A 112 5.87 15.16 -6.56
N HIS A 113 4.71 15.09 -5.90
CA HIS A 113 4.17 16.19 -5.11
C HIS A 113 5.05 16.49 -3.91
N ILE A 114 5.43 15.47 -3.13
CA ILE A 114 6.31 15.59 -1.97
C ILE A 114 7.64 16.24 -2.38
N LEU A 115 8.30 15.73 -3.41
CA LEU A 115 9.56 16.30 -3.90
C LEU A 115 9.41 17.72 -4.45
N SER A 116 8.24 18.05 -5.02
CA SER A 116 7.95 19.40 -5.52
C SER A 116 7.65 20.40 -4.39
N GLU A 117 7.19 19.94 -3.23
CA GLU A 117 6.92 20.75 -2.04
C GLU A 117 8.17 20.88 -1.17
N GLU A 118 8.83 19.76 -0.86
CA GLU A 118 10.06 19.72 -0.08
C GLU A 118 11.24 20.40 -0.80
N GLY A 119 11.26 20.37 -2.14
CA GLY A 119 12.27 21.05 -2.95
C GLY A 119 12.06 22.57 -3.07
N LYS A 120 10.90 23.10 -2.67
CA LYS A 120 10.64 24.55 -2.73
C LYS A 120 10.89 25.17 -1.36
N LEU A 121 12.07 25.79 -1.23
CA LEU A 121 12.36 26.72 -0.13
C LEU A 121 11.17 27.66 0.08
N SER A 122 10.73 27.79 1.33
CA SER A 122 9.66 28.71 1.72
C SER A 122 9.99 30.13 1.24
N LYS A 123 8.96 30.95 1.00
CA LYS A 123 9.15 32.34 0.56
C LYS A 123 10.06 33.13 1.52
N SER A 124 9.97 32.84 2.82
CA SER A 124 10.84 33.43 3.84
C SER A 124 12.28 32.96 3.74
N ALA A 125 12.52 31.66 3.54
CA ALA A 125 13.86 31.11 3.36
C ALA A 125 14.55 31.65 2.10
N LYS A 126 13.81 31.82 1.00
CA LYS A 126 14.31 32.46 -0.23
C LYS A 126 14.72 33.91 0.01
N LYS A 127 13.91 34.67 0.75
CA LYS A 127 14.20 36.06 1.09
C LYS A 127 15.46 36.18 1.97
N GLN A 128 15.59 35.31 2.98
CA GLN A 128 16.77 35.26 3.85
C GLN A 128 18.04 34.90 3.09
N LEU A 129 17.97 33.95 2.15
CA LEU A 129 19.09 33.62 1.27
C LEU A 129 19.49 34.77 0.35
N GLU A 130 18.51 35.52 -0.17
CA GLU A 130 18.78 36.67 -1.03
C GLU A 130 19.40 37.84 -0.24
N GLU A 131 18.96 38.04 1.00
CA GLU A 131 19.52 39.03 1.92
C GLU A 131 20.94 38.65 2.39
N ALA A 132 21.16 37.38 2.72
CA ALA A 132 22.49 36.84 3.04
C ALA A 132 23.47 36.86 1.86
N ARG A 133 22.99 36.93 0.61
CA ARG A 133 23.84 37.10 -0.58
C ARG A 133 24.19 38.55 -0.87
N LYS A 134 23.49 39.50 -0.26
CA LYS A 134 23.77 40.95 -0.40
C LYS A 134 24.81 41.42 0.61
N THR A 135 25.14 40.61 1.61
CA THR A 135 26.16 40.91 2.60
C THR A 135 27.53 40.90 1.92
N PRO A 136 28.31 41.99 1.98
CA PRO A 136 29.59 42.06 1.28
C PRO A 136 30.60 41.07 1.88
N ASP A 137 31.42 40.47 1.03
CA ASP A 137 32.41 39.44 1.42
C ASP A 137 33.38 39.92 2.53
N SER A 138 33.53 41.23 2.72
CA SER A 138 34.32 41.84 3.79
C SER A 138 33.81 41.58 5.20
N GLU A 139 32.53 41.25 5.37
CA GLU A 139 31.93 40.93 6.69
C GLU A 139 32.12 39.46 7.09
N TYR A 140 32.54 38.58 6.18
CA TYR A 140 32.77 37.18 6.48
C TYR A 140 34.15 36.98 7.11
N ILE A 141 34.16 36.43 8.32
CA ILE A 141 35.40 36.02 8.99
C ILE A 141 35.93 34.77 8.28
N LYS A 142 37.20 34.79 7.86
CA LYS A 142 37.85 33.62 7.28
C LYS A 142 37.85 32.47 8.27
N HIS A 143 37.51 31.28 7.78
CA HIS A 143 37.39 30.07 8.60
C HIS A 143 38.66 29.75 9.42
N GLU A 144 39.84 30.17 8.94
CA GLU A 144 41.13 30.03 9.62
C GLU A 144 41.23 30.87 10.90
N ASP A 145 40.67 32.08 10.91
CA ASP A 145 40.72 32.96 12.08
C ASP A 145 39.70 32.54 13.13
N LEU A 146 38.57 31.99 12.69
CA LEU A 146 37.55 31.40 13.57
C LEU A 146 38.08 30.16 14.32
N LYS A 147 38.89 29.33 13.65
CA LYS A 147 39.56 28.17 14.27
C LYS A 147 40.55 28.56 15.37
N LYS A 148 41.28 29.68 15.24
CA LYS A 148 42.22 30.17 16.26
C LYS A 148 41.51 30.61 17.55
N HIS A 149 40.24 31.01 17.47
CA HIS A 149 39.44 31.42 18.61
C HIS A 149 38.79 30.26 19.36
N ILE A 150 38.43 29.18 18.66
CA ILE A 150 37.76 28.01 19.25
C ILE A 150 38.75 27.05 19.92
N LEU A 151 40.00 26.97 19.43
CA LEU A 151 41.01 26.02 19.90
C LEU A 151 41.94 26.58 21.02
N LYS A 152 41.51 27.62 21.73
CA LYS A 152 42.19 28.13 22.94
C LYS A 152 41.55 27.56 24.20
#